data_AF-A0A022MIK5-F1
#
_entry.id   AF-A0A022MIK5-F1
#
_cell.length_a   1.000
_cell.length_b   1.000
_cell.length_c   1.000
_cell.angle_alpha   90.00
_cell.angle_beta   90.00
_cell.angle_gamma   90.00
#
_symmetry.space_group_name_H-M   'P 1'
#
loop_
_entity.id
_entity.type
_entity.pdbx_description
1 polymer ?
#
loop_
_entity_poly.entity_id
_entity_poly.type
_entity_poly.pdbx_seq_one_letter_code
_entity_poly.pdbx_strand_id
1 'polypeptide(L)'
;HHTRAAEDAVTRGLARIERWYLGDGWYTDGRPRAVDHYNGWAFHLYPVLHAHLAGDERLLARHGARLEAHLQGFAHTFGGDGAPLHQGRSLIYRFASAAALWTGALTGHSPLTPGTTRRLASGALRHFLDRGAVDGHGLLTLGWYGPCPPLVQSYSGPASPYWASKGFLGLLLPADHPVWTDPEEPAPAERADTVLGLPAPGRLIQSTAADGLVRVHNHGSDDQPADEVLPDDPLYSRLAHSTATGPVFEGTADNHFALLDGEEASERGPIRPLGAGPGWAASAHRPDPGAELPGTAVTSLVLADGALEVHAHLVRGAAAGT
;
A
#
# COMPACT_ATOMS: atom_id res chain seq x y z
N HIS A 1 -16.20 35.36 4.80
CA HIS A 1 -15.51 34.78 5.97
C HIS A 1 -15.22 33.28 5.79
N HIS A 2 -16.17 32.48 5.31
CA HIS A 2 -15.99 31.02 5.16
C HIS A 2 -15.00 30.63 4.02
N THR A 3 -14.90 31.42 2.95
CA THR A 3 -13.99 31.14 1.81
C THR A 3 -12.52 31.21 2.21
N ARG A 4 -12.09 32.29 2.89
CA ARG A 4 -10.69 32.45 3.33
C ARG A 4 -10.26 31.34 4.30
N ALA A 5 -11.10 31.00 5.26
CA ALA A 5 -10.80 29.93 6.20
C ALA A 5 -10.65 28.56 5.50
N ALA A 6 -11.44 28.31 4.45
CA ALA A 6 -11.32 27.12 3.62
C ALA A 6 -10.03 27.13 2.78
N GLU A 7 -9.70 28.24 2.13
CA GLU A 7 -8.45 28.43 1.38
C GLU A 7 -7.21 28.24 2.28
N ASP A 8 -7.25 28.80 3.49
CA ASP A 8 -6.20 28.63 4.48
C ASP A 8 -6.08 27.17 4.93
N ALA A 9 -7.21 26.46 5.08
CA ALA A 9 -7.21 25.03 5.43
C ALA A 9 -6.60 24.17 4.31
N VAL A 10 -6.96 24.43 3.04
CA VAL A 10 -6.37 23.76 1.87
C VAL A 10 -4.87 24.04 1.81
N THR A 11 -4.46 25.30 1.97
CA THR A 11 -3.04 25.69 1.96
C THR A 11 -2.25 24.96 3.06
N ARG A 12 -2.79 24.89 4.29
CA ARG A 12 -2.17 24.13 5.39
C ARG A 12 -2.12 22.63 5.10
N GLY A 13 -3.17 22.07 4.52
CA GLY A 13 -3.23 20.66 4.14
C GLY A 13 -2.18 20.29 3.09
N LEU A 14 -2.09 21.08 2.02
CA LEU A 14 -1.07 20.92 0.98
C LEU A 14 0.34 21.06 1.58
N ALA A 15 0.59 22.08 2.41
CA ALA A 15 1.88 22.23 3.09
C ALA A 15 2.19 21.08 4.09
N ARG A 16 1.18 20.41 4.64
CA ARG A 16 1.34 19.26 5.54
C ARG A 16 1.83 18.04 4.78
N ILE A 17 1.17 17.68 3.68
CA ILE A 17 1.52 16.48 2.90
C ILE A 17 2.90 16.59 2.24
N GLU A 18 3.41 17.79 2.00
CA GLU A 18 4.78 17.98 1.51
C GLU A 18 5.84 17.44 2.47
N ARG A 19 5.58 17.46 3.78
CA ARG A 19 6.49 16.89 4.79
C ARG A 19 6.45 15.38 4.85
N TRP A 20 5.50 14.77 4.16
CA TRP A 20 5.28 13.34 4.12
C TRP A 20 5.75 12.71 2.81
N TYR A 21 6.18 13.52 1.84
CA TYR A 21 6.65 13.03 0.56
C TYR A 21 8.01 12.34 0.71
N LEU A 22 8.07 11.07 0.33
CA LEU A 22 9.27 10.22 0.41
C LEU A 22 10.12 10.26 -0.87
N GLY A 23 9.56 10.75 -1.97
CA GLY A 23 10.15 10.65 -3.30
C GLY A 23 9.37 9.69 -4.20
N ASP A 24 9.60 9.78 -5.52
CA ASP A 24 9.06 8.87 -6.54
C ASP A 24 7.54 8.62 -6.45
N GLY A 25 6.77 9.64 -6.09
CA GLY A 25 5.32 9.52 -5.93
C GLY A 25 4.84 8.87 -4.63
N TRP A 26 5.73 8.53 -3.69
CA TRP A 26 5.36 7.91 -2.42
C TRP A 26 5.30 8.90 -1.26
N TYR A 27 4.41 8.62 -0.32
CA TYR A 27 4.15 9.37 0.89
C TYR A 27 4.09 8.43 2.10
N THR A 28 4.47 8.96 3.25
CA THR A 28 4.21 8.34 4.55
C THR A 28 2.94 8.91 5.18
N ASP A 29 2.11 8.09 5.82
CA ASP A 29 0.81 8.48 6.35
C ASP A 29 0.91 9.13 7.74
N GLY A 30 1.58 10.29 7.80
CA GLY A 30 1.69 11.08 9.02
C GLY A 30 2.75 10.59 10.01
N ARG A 31 2.80 9.27 10.25
CA ARG A 31 3.87 8.60 10.99
C ARG A 31 5.09 8.39 10.12
N PRO A 32 6.30 8.26 10.67
CA PRO A 32 7.44 7.75 9.92
C PRO A 32 7.10 6.38 9.32
N ARG A 33 7.46 6.16 8.05
CA ARG A 33 7.41 4.83 7.40
C ARG A 33 6.04 4.12 7.55
N ALA A 34 4.95 4.85 7.41
CA ALA A 34 3.60 4.30 7.28
C ALA A 34 3.18 4.40 5.81
N VAL A 35 3.58 3.43 4.99
CA VAL A 35 3.25 3.41 3.56
C VAL A 35 2.09 2.44 3.34
N ASP A 36 0.96 2.94 2.88
CA ASP A 36 -0.21 2.12 2.58
C ASP A 36 -1.06 2.76 1.46
N HIS A 37 -2.27 2.24 1.27
CA HIS A 37 -3.21 2.69 0.24
C HIS A 37 -3.70 4.15 0.40
N TYR A 38 -3.46 4.82 1.53
CA TYR A 38 -3.67 6.27 1.64
C TYR A 38 -2.84 7.07 0.65
N ASN A 39 -1.70 6.53 0.18
CA ASN A 39 -0.98 7.07 -0.96
C ASN A 39 -1.94 7.36 -2.12
N GLY A 40 -2.69 6.36 -2.56
CA GLY A 40 -3.58 6.50 -3.69
C GLY A 40 -4.85 7.30 -3.36
N TRP A 41 -5.60 6.91 -2.33
CA TRP A 41 -6.94 7.44 -2.09
C TRP A 41 -7.00 8.74 -1.28
N ALA A 42 -5.86 9.23 -0.78
CA ALA A 42 -5.80 10.51 -0.08
C ALA A 42 -4.69 11.40 -0.64
N PHE A 43 -3.44 10.94 -0.63
CA PHE A 43 -2.29 11.80 -0.95
C PHE A 43 -2.14 12.10 -2.44
N HIS A 44 -2.64 11.23 -3.31
CA HIS A 44 -2.77 11.52 -4.73
C HIS A 44 -4.16 12.03 -5.10
N LEU A 45 -5.22 11.35 -4.66
CA LEU A 45 -6.59 11.74 -5.00
C LEU A 45 -6.88 13.21 -4.67
N TYR A 46 -6.70 13.66 -3.43
CA TYR A 46 -7.17 14.98 -3.03
C TYR A 46 -6.37 16.14 -3.65
N PRO A 47 -5.03 16.16 -3.62
CA PRO A 47 -4.28 17.28 -4.19
C PRO A 47 -4.46 17.39 -5.70
N VAL A 48 -4.48 16.25 -6.42
CA VAL A 48 -4.66 16.24 -7.88
C VAL A 48 -6.08 16.64 -8.26
N LEU A 49 -7.09 16.07 -7.60
CA LEU A 49 -8.49 16.43 -7.87
C LEU A 49 -8.77 17.89 -7.51
N HIS A 50 -8.22 18.39 -6.41
CA HIS A 50 -8.33 19.80 -6.06
C HIS A 50 -7.71 20.71 -7.14
N ALA A 51 -6.48 20.42 -7.56
CA ALA A 51 -5.80 21.20 -8.60
C ALA A 51 -6.56 21.18 -9.92
N HIS A 52 -7.06 20.01 -10.33
CA HIS A 52 -7.85 19.83 -11.55
C HIS A 52 -9.16 20.63 -11.51
N LEU A 53 -9.93 20.52 -10.42
CA LEU A 53 -11.21 21.23 -10.28
C LEU A 53 -11.02 22.75 -10.13
N ALA A 54 -9.92 23.19 -9.53
CA ALA A 54 -9.59 24.61 -9.39
C ALA A 54 -8.99 25.23 -10.67
N GLY A 55 -8.61 24.42 -11.66
CA GLY A 55 -7.84 24.89 -12.81
C GLY A 55 -6.44 25.41 -12.45
N ASP A 56 -5.86 24.97 -11.34
CA ASP A 56 -4.51 25.37 -10.93
C ASP A 56 -3.47 24.49 -11.65
N GLU A 57 -3.06 24.94 -12.83
CA GLU A 57 -2.10 24.25 -13.69
C GLU A 57 -0.75 23.99 -13.00
N ARG A 58 -0.31 24.90 -12.12
CA ARG A 58 0.98 24.75 -11.43
C ARG A 58 0.90 23.66 -10.36
N LEU A 59 -0.18 23.63 -9.59
CA LEU A 59 -0.42 22.60 -8.60
C LEU A 59 -0.65 21.24 -9.28
N LEU A 60 -1.38 21.23 -10.39
CA LEU A 60 -1.66 20.03 -11.17
C LEU A 60 -0.39 19.46 -11.80
N ALA A 61 0.47 20.30 -12.39
CA ALA A 61 1.76 19.84 -12.92
C ALA A 61 2.62 19.17 -11.83
N ARG A 62 2.61 19.73 -10.61
CA ARG A 62 3.38 19.18 -9.48
C ARG A 62 2.82 17.85 -8.97
N HIS A 63 1.54 17.81 -8.62
CA HIS A 63 0.94 16.63 -7.99
C HIS A 63 0.56 15.57 -9.02
N GLY A 64 0.22 15.97 -10.24
CA GLY A 64 -0.01 15.09 -11.38
C GLY A 64 1.25 14.31 -11.76
N ALA A 65 2.41 14.97 -11.86
CA ALA A 65 3.68 14.26 -12.10
C ALA A 65 4.02 13.25 -10.99
N ARG A 66 3.69 13.56 -9.72
CA ARG A 66 3.86 12.63 -8.60
C ARG A 66 2.87 11.46 -8.66
N LEU A 67 1.64 11.69 -9.08
CA LEU A 67 0.66 10.63 -9.31
C LEU A 67 1.12 9.70 -10.44
N GLU A 68 1.59 10.25 -11.55
CA GLU A 68 2.13 9.45 -12.65
C GLU A 68 3.29 8.57 -12.19
N ALA A 69 4.26 9.14 -11.45
CA ALA A 69 5.36 8.40 -10.85
C ALA A 69 4.88 7.31 -9.87
N HIS A 70 3.89 7.62 -9.03
CA HIS A 70 3.30 6.64 -8.11
C HIS A 70 2.68 5.46 -8.84
N LEU A 71 1.94 5.71 -9.93
CA LEU A 71 1.26 4.69 -10.71
C LEU A 71 2.24 3.71 -11.38
N GLN A 72 3.48 4.11 -11.64
CA GLN A 72 4.53 3.19 -12.15
C GLN A 72 4.82 2.05 -11.17
N GLY A 73 4.76 2.28 -9.85
CA GLY A 73 4.92 1.24 -8.84
C GLY A 73 3.59 0.67 -8.33
N PHE A 74 2.59 1.54 -8.12
CA PHE A 74 1.31 1.17 -7.55
C PHE A 74 0.51 0.20 -8.44
N ALA A 75 0.61 0.29 -9.76
CA ALA A 75 -0.06 -0.66 -10.66
C ALA A 75 0.43 -2.11 -10.47
N HIS A 76 1.67 -2.29 -9.98
CA HIS A 76 2.25 -3.60 -9.71
C HIS A 76 1.85 -4.19 -8.35
N THR A 77 1.02 -3.49 -7.54
CA THR A 77 0.52 -4.00 -6.25
C THR A 77 -0.85 -4.69 -6.36
N PHE A 78 -1.32 -4.93 -7.58
CA PHE A 78 -2.57 -5.64 -7.88
C PHE A 78 -2.29 -7.02 -8.49
N GLY A 79 -2.95 -8.04 -7.97
CA GLY A 79 -2.91 -9.39 -8.51
C GLY A 79 -3.68 -9.52 -9.81
N GLY A 80 -3.39 -10.57 -10.59
CA GLY A 80 -4.06 -10.86 -11.86
C GLY A 80 -5.55 -11.22 -11.70
N ASP A 81 -6.01 -11.51 -10.49
CA ASP A 81 -7.43 -11.71 -10.17
C ASP A 81 -8.14 -10.42 -9.70
N GLY A 82 -7.46 -9.28 -9.78
CA GLY A 82 -7.92 -7.96 -9.36
C GLY A 82 -7.68 -7.62 -7.89
N ALA A 83 -7.16 -8.54 -7.07
CA ALA A 83 -6.91 -8.26 -5.66
C ALA A 83 -5.89 -7.11 -5.47
N PRO A 84 -6.22 -6.02 -4.76
CA PRO A 84 -5.20 -5.08 -4.30
C PRO A 84 -4.40 -5.71 -3.15
N LEU A 85 -3.17 -5.21 -2.93
CA LEU A 85 -2.31 -5.64 -1.83
C LEU A 85 -3.02 -5.60 -0.47
N HIS A 86 -2.91 -6.68 0.31
CA HIS A 86 -3.48 -6.77 1.65
C HIS A 86 -2.48 -6.25 2.71
N GLN A 87 -2.26 -4.92 2.72
CA GLN A 87 -1.32 -4.27 3.64
C GLN A 87 -1.84 -2.90 4.12
N GLY A 88 -1.58 -2.61 5.39
CA GLY A 88 -1.82 -1.32 6.02
C GLY A 88 -3.20 -1.17 6.64
N ARG A 89 -3.48 0.01 7.17
CA ARG A 89 -4.75 0.34 7.82
C ARG A 89 -5.86 0.64 6.83
N SER A 90 -7.10 0.71 7.34
CA SER A 90 -8.30 1.07 6.58
C SER A 90 -8.58 0.17 5.38
N LEU A 91 -8.12 -1.09 5.41
CA LEU A 91 -8.37 -2.06 4.35
C LEU A 91 -9.86 -2.32 4.12
N ILE A 92 -10.72 -2.02 5.09
CA ILE A 92 -12.18 -2.05 4.92
C ILE A 92 -12.68 -1.06 3.85
N TYR A 93 -11.86 -0.10 3.42
CA TYR A 93 -12.13 0.83 2.30
C TYR A 93 -11.73 0.23 0.95
N ARG A 94 -11.65 -1.09 0.86
CA ARG A 94 -11.15 -1.89 -0.26
C ARG A 94 -11.37 -1.34 -1.68
N PHE A 95 -12.52 -0.78 -2.04
CA PHE A 95 -12.74 -0.21 -3.39
C PHE A 95 -11.96 1.08 -3.63
N ALA A 96 -11.63 1.84 -2.57
CA ALA A 96 -10.84 3.05 -2.66
C ALA A 96 -9.42 2.79 -3.18
N SER A 97 -8.92 1.54 -3.16
CA SER A 97 -7.65 1.17 -3.80
C SER A 97 -7.61 1.56 -5.29
N ALA A 98 -8.76 1.62 -5.98
CA ALA A 98 -8.86 2.05 -7.36
C ALA A 98 -8.75 3.58 -7.57
N ALA A 99 -8.75 4.38 -6.49
CA ALA A 99 -8.87 5.83 -6.59
C ALA A 99 -7.75 6.51 -7.39
N ALA A 100 -6.49 6.09 -7.18
CA ALA A 100 -5.35 6.68 -7.90
C ALA A 100 -5.39 6.39 -9.40
N LEU A 101 -5.77 5.17 -9.78
CA LEU A 101 -5.92 4.74 -11.16
C LEU A 101 -6.95 5.62 -11.88
N TRP A 102 -8.12 5.82 -11.25
CA TRP A 102 -9.14 6.70 -11.79
C TRP A 102 -8.74 8.17 -11.81
N THR A 103 -8.04 8.64 -10.78
CA THR A 103 -7.54 10.03 -10.76
C THR A 103 -6.55 10.28 -11.90
N GLY A 104 -5.68 9.31 -12.18
CA GLY A 104 -4.71 9.39 -13.27
C GLY A 104 -5.41 9.47 -14.63
N ALA A 105 -6.39 8.60 -14.88
CA ALA A 105 -7.19 8.65 -16.11
C ALA A 105 -8.02 9.93 -16.24
N LEU A 106 -8.68 10.37 -15.16
CA LEU A 106 -9.51 11.59 -15.14
C LEU A 106 -8.70 12.85 -15.46
N THR A 107 -7.46 12.92 -15.00
CA THR A 107 -6.65 14.14 -15.11
C THR A 107 -5.57 14.07 -16.18
N GLY A 108 -5.42 12.94 -16.88
CA GLY A 108 -4.39 12.73 -17.89
C GLY A 108 -2.98 12.50 -17.32
N HIS A 109 -2.86 12.11 -16.05
CA HIS A 109 -1.59 11.87 -15.36
C HIS A 109 -1.45 10.39 -15.00
N SER A 110 -1.31 9.54 -16.01
CA SER A 110 -1.15 8.10 -15.84
C SER A 110 -0.16 7.54 -16.86
N PRO A 111 0.79 6.67 -16.45
CA PRO A 111 1.65 5.95 -17.37
C PRO A 111 0.93 4.75 -18.01
N LEU A 112 -0.29 4.44 -17.56
CA LEU A 112 -1.04 3.26 -17.97
C LEU A 112 -1.92 3.58 -19.18
N THR A 113 -2.08 2.60 -20.06
CA THR A 113 -3.09 2.67 -21.12
C THR A 113 -4.50 2.71 -20.52
N PRO A 114 -5.49 3.26 -21.24
CA PRO A 114 -6.88 3.23 -20.80
C PRO A 114 -7.39 1.82 -20.51
N GLY A 115 -7.06 0.85 -21.38
CA GLY A 115 -7.39 -0.57 -21.19
C GLY A 115 -6.79 -1.19 -19.93
N THR A 116 -5.51 -0.91 -19.63
CA THR A 116 -4.86 -1.38 -18.38
C THR A 116 -5.48 -0.73 -17.15
N THR A 117 -5.81 0.57 -17.23
CA THR A 117 -6.46 1.29 -16.14
C THR A 117 -7.80 0.65 -15.80
N ARG A 118 -8.64 0.37 -16.81
CA ARG A 118 -9.91 -0.32 -16.62
C ARG A 118 -9.72 -1.72 -16.05
N ARG A 119 -8.79 -2.50 -16.59
CA ARG A 119 -8.47 -3.86 -16.10
C ARG A 119 -8.17 -3.86 -14.60
N LEU A 120 -7.32 -2.94 -14.13
CA LEU A 120 -6.96 -2.83 -12.73
C LEU A 120 -8.11 -2.29 -11.87
N ALA A 121 -8.67 -1.15 -12.24
CA ALA A 121 -9.58 -0.41 -11.38
C ALA A 121 -10.97 -1.05 -11.31
N SER A 122 -11.57 -1.41 -12.44
CA SER A 122 -12.82 -2.17 -12.46
C SER A 122 -12.62 -3.60 -11.97
N GLY A 123 -11.47 -4.22 -12.28
CA GLY A 123 -11.08 -5.54 -11.78
C GLY A 123 -11.03 -5.59 -10.26
N ALA A 124 -10.49 -4.58 -9.59
CA ALA A 124 -10.45 -4.51 -8.13
C ALA A 124 -11.85 -4.47 -7.50
N LEU A 125 -12.77 -3.68 -8.05
CA LEU A 125 -14.16 -3.66 -7.57
C LEU A 125 -14.83 -5.03 -7.80
N ARG A 126 -14.66 -5.59 -9.01
CA ARG A 126 -15.21 -6.90 -9.37
C ARG A 126 -14.67 -8.01 -8.46
N HIS A 127 -13.37 -8.00 -8.15
CA HIS A 127 -12.72 -8.97 -7.28
C HIS A 127 -13.47 -9.15 -5.96
N PHE A 128 -13.83 -8.04 -5.32
CA PHE A 128 -14.54 -8.02 -4.05
C PHE A 128 -16.03 -8.32 -4.20
N LEU A 129 -16.70 -7.78 -5.22
CA LEU A 129 -18.12 -8.05 -5.46
C LEU A 129 -18.38 -9.54 -5.71
N ASP A 130 -17.55 -10.17 -6.54
CA ASP A 130 -17.62 -11.61 -6.84
C ASP A 130 -17.32 -12.49 -5.61
N ARG A 131 -16.74 -11.92 -4.54
CA ARG A 131 -16.35 -12.61 -3.29
C ARG A 131 -17.19 -12.20 -2.08
N GLY A 132 -18.37 -11.61 -2.31
CA GLY A 132 -19.35 -11.38 -1.24
C GLY A 132 -19.12 -10.11 -0.41
N ALA A 133 -18.49 -9.08 -0.99
CA ALA A 133 -18.28 -7.78 -0.34
C ALA A 133 -19.56 -7.06 0.11
N VAL A 134 -20.72 -7.45 -0.40
CA VAL A 134 -22.02 -6.92 0.00
C VAL A 134 -22.80 -7.97 0.78
N ASP A 135 -23.44 -7.56 1.87
CA ASP A 135 -24.29 -8.43 2.67
C ASP A 135 -25.67 -8.68 2.03
N GLY A 136 -26.54 -9.43 2.73
CA GLY A 136 -27.90 -9.71 2.27
C GLY A 136 -28.81 -8.48 2.11
N HIS A 137 -28.38 -7.30 2.57
CA HIS A 137 -29.07 -6.03 2.39
C HIS A 137 -28.43 -5.18 1.27
N GLY A 138 -27.42 -5.70 0.58
CA GLY A 138 -26.68 -4.98 -0.45
C GLY A 138 -25.71 -3.93 0.09
N LEU A 139 -25.32 -4.03 1.36
CA LEU A 139 -24.44 -3.06 2.03
C LEU A 139 -23.01 -3.58 2.14
N LEU A 140 -22.03 -2.69 2.02
CA LEU A 140 -20.62 -3.04 2.18
C LEU A 140 -20.31 -3.36 3.64
N THR A 141 -19.67 -4.50 3.88
CA THR A 141 -19.35 -4.98 5.23
C THR A 141 -18.08 -4.35 5.82
N LEU A 142 -17.99 -4.35 7.15
CA LEU A 142 -16.80 -4.04 7.94
C LEU A 142 -15.79 -5.19 7.88
N GLY A 143 -14.96 -5.23 6.83
CA GLY A 143 -13.89 -6.20 6.65
C GLY A 143 -13.35 -6.24 5.21
N TRP A 144 -12.66 -7.32 4.85
CA TRP A 144 -12.05 -7.48 3.52
C TRP A 144 -13.03 -8.05 2.49
N TYR A 145 -13.37 -9.34 2.56
CA TYR A 145 -14.42 -9.94 1.72
C TYR A 145 -15.79 -9.89 2.35
N GLY A 146 -15.87 -10.16 3.65
CA GLY A 146 -17.08 -10.04 4.45
C GLY A 146 -16.73 -9.35 5.78
N PRO A 147 -17.52 -9.54 6.85
CA PRO A 147 -17.14 -9.08 8.17
C PRO A 147 -15.80 -9.68 8.60
N CYS A 148 -14.86 -8.83 9.02
CA CYS A 148 -13.55 -9.24 9.50
C CYS A 148 -13.14 -8.31 10.66
N PRO A 149 -13.53 -8.64 11.91
CA PRO A 149 -13.31 -7.78 13.06
C PRO A 149 -11.85 -7.32 13.26
N PRO A 150 -10.81 -8.16 13.05
CA PRO A 150 -9.42 -7.72 13.18
C PRO A 150 -9.00 -6.57 12.25
N LEU A 151 -9.70 -6.37 11.12
CA LEU A 151 -9.44 -5.28 10.18
C LEU A 151 -10.14 -3.97 10.53
N VAL A 152 -10.99 -3.96 11.55
CA VAL A 152 -11.79 -2.79 11.94
C VAL A 152 -10.97 -1.90 12.88
N GLN A 153 -10.68 -0.67 12.45
CA GLN A 153 -9.95 0.30 13.26
C GLN A 153 -10.87 1.02 14.26
N SER A 154 -10.29 1.61 15.30
CA SER A 154 -11.03 2.32 16.37
C SER A 154 -11.93 3.48 15.88
N TYR A 155 -11.61 4.07 14.73
CA TYR A 155 -12.41 5.11 14.07
C TYR A 155 -13.47 4.56 13.10
N SER A 156 -13.53 3.25 12.91
CA SER A 156 -14.45 2.63 11.97
C SER A 156 -15.87 2.60 12.53
N GLY A 157 -16.82 2.99 11.71
CA GLY A 157 -18.24 2.86 11.98
C GLY A 157 -18.99 2.30 10.77
N PRO A 158 -20.32 2.13 10.86
CA PRO A 158 -21.12 1.52 9.80
C PRO A 158 -20.98 2.16 8.41
N ALA A 159 -20.68 3.46 8.35
CA ALA A 159 -20.47 4.19 7.11
C ALA A 159 -19.04 4.09 6.56
N SER A 160 -18.08 3.61 7.35
CA SER A 160 -16.66 3.61 6.98
C SER A 160 -16.37 2.83 5.70
N PRO A 161 -16.94 1.63 5.42
CA PRO A 161 -16.74 0.95 4.14
C PRO A 161 -17.10 1.78 2.89
N TYR A 162 -17.94 2.82 3.03
CA TYR A 162 -18.39 3.67 1.91
C TYR A 162 -17.40 4.76 1.49
N TRP A 163 -16.23 4.83 2.15
CA TRP A 163 -15.04 5.40 1.49
C TRP A 163 -14.73 4.72 0.14
N ALA A 164 -15.31 3.53 -0.09
CA ALA A 164 -15.43 2.86 -1.39
C ALA A 164 -15.96 3.73 -2.54
N SER A 165 -16.71 4.80 -2.27
CA SER A 165 -17.16 5.76 -3.28
C SER A 165 -16.03 6.28 -4.18
N LYS A 166 -14.81 6.39 -3.64
CA LYS A 166 -13.60 6.76 -4.40
C LYS A 166 -13.24 5.76 -5.51
N GLY A 167 -13.61 4.49 -5.34
CA GLY A 167 -13.43 3.45 -6.34
C GLY A 167 -14.34 3.60 -7.56
N PHE A 168 -15.34 4.48 -7.50
CA PHE A 168 -16.24 4.81 -8.61
C PHE A 168 -15.89 6.13 -9.30
N LEU A 169 -14.76 6.76 -8.95
CA LEU A 169 -14.35 8.06 -9.51
C LEU A 169 -14.28 8.04 -11.05
N GLY A 170 -13.96 6.89 -11.65
CA GLY A 170 -13.96 6.72 -13.10
C GLY A 170 -15.28 7.12 -13.76
N LEU A 171 -16.43 7.03 -13.06
CA LEU A 171 -17.75 7.41 -13.60
C LEU A 171 -17.89 8.91 -13.89
N LEU A 172 -16.91 9.74 -13.51
CA LEU A 172 -16.83 11.14 -13.94
C LEU A 172 -16.35 11.28 -15.40
N LEU A 173 -15.74 10.24 -15.97
CA LEU A 173 -15.28 10.24 -17.36
C LEU A 173 -16.48 10.10 -18.32
N PRO A 174 -16.46 10.77 -19.49
CA PRO A 174 -17.47 10.61 -20.53
C PRO A 174 -17.66 9.14 -20.96
N ALA A 175 -18.86 8.77 -21.38
CA ALA A 175 -19.19 7.39 -21.77
C ALA A 175 -18.38 6.89 -23.00
N ASP A 176 -17.90 7.80 -23.84
CA ASP A 176 -17.05 7.55 -25.01
C ASP A 176 -15.55 7.61 -24.69
N HIS A 177 -15.16 7.88 -23.44
CA HIS A 177 -13.76 7.91 -23.04
C HIS A 177 -13.07 6.56 -23.30
N PRO A 178 -11.82 6.52 -23.80
CA PRO A 178 -11.09 5.30 -24.13
C PRO A 178 -11.05 4.23 -23.04
N VAL A 179 -11.07 4.62 -21.75
CA VAL A 179 -11.12 3.64 -20.65
C VAL A 179 -12.35 2.73 -20.71
N TRP A 180 -13.46 3.18 -21.30
CA TRP A 180 -14.70 2.41 -21.43
C TRP A 180 -14.81 1.70 -22.77
N THR A 181 -14.21 2.27 -23.81
CA THR A 181 -14.39 1.83 -25.21
C THR A 181 -13.24 0.98 -25.73
N ASP A 182 -12.01 1.19 -25.25
CA ASP A 182 -10.87 0.35 -25.61
C ASP A 182 -11.00 -1.06 -25.00
N PRO A 183 -10.46 -2.09 -25.67
CA PRO A 183 -10.32 -3.41 -25.07
C PRO A 183 -9.49 -3.35 -23.78
N GLU A 184 -9.87 -4.14 -22.77
CA GLU A 184 -9.03 -4.30 -21.59
C GLU A 184 -7.67 -4.90 -22.00
N GLU A 185 -6.60 -4.32 -21.45
CA GLU A 185 -5.24 -4.81 -21.63
C GLU A 185 -4.76 -5.47 -20.33
N PRO A 186 -3.88 -6.50 -20.40
CA PRO A 186 -3.45 -7.24 -19.22
C PRO A 186 -2.84 -6.34 -18.15
N ALA A 187 -3.16 -6.61 -16.87
CA ALA A 187 -2.50 -5.97 -15.74
C ALA A 187 -1.00 -6.33 -15.69
N PRO A 188 -0.14 -5.57 -14.99
CA PRO A 188 1.28 -5.89 -14.92
C PRO A 188 1.57 -7.34 -14.47
N ALA A 189 0.85 -7.82 -13.46
CA ALA A 189 0.98 -9.19 -12.94
C ALA A 189 0.50 -10.28 -13.92
N GLU A 190 -0.17 -9.92 -15.01
CA GLU A 190 -0.66 -10.87 -16.03
C GLU A 190 0.27 -10.95 -17.26
N ARG A 191 1.22 -10.02 -17.40
CA ARG A 191 2.07 -9.89 -18.60
C ARG A 191 3.30 -10.78 -18.54
N ALA A 192 4.05 -10.67 -17.44
CA ALA A 192 5.32 -11.34 -17.24
C ALA A 192 5.68 -11.33 -15.76
N ASP A 193 6.56 -12.25 -15.37
CA ASP A 193 7.19 -12.19 -14.06
C ASP A 193 7.92 -10.85 -13.90
N THR A 194 7.74 -10.21 -12.75
CA THR A 194 8.32 -8.89 -12.49
C THR A 194 8.99 -8.89 -11.12
N VAL A 195 10.19 -8.34 -11.05
CA VAL A 195 10.84 -7.97 -9.79
C VAL A 195 11.21 -6.49 -9.83
N LEU A 196 10.48 -5.66 -9.09
CA LEU A 196 10.55 -4.20 -9.14
C LEU A 196 10.93 -3.60 -7.78
N GLY A 197 12.11 -3.00 -7.70
CA GLY A 197 12.55 -2.26 -6.52
C GLY A 197 11.87 -0.89 -6.45
N LEU A 198 11.37 -0.52 -5.26
CA LEU A 198 10.82 0.78 -4.94
C LEU A 198 11.64 1.42 -3.82
N PRO A 199 12.70 2.19 -4.14
CA PRO A 199 13.62 2.74 -3.15
C PRO A 199 12.95 3.68 -2.13
N ALA A 200 12.11 4.61 -2.60
CA ALA A 200 11.48 5.61 -1.74
C ALA A 200 10.61 5.01 -0.59
N PRO A 201 9.74 4.01 -0.83
CA PRO A 201 9.03 3.32 0.24
C PRO A 201 9.81 2.13 0.84
N GLY A 202 11.03 1.83 0.37
CA GLY A 202 11.85 0.71 0.82
C GLY A 202 11.19 -0.65 0.58
N ARG A 203 10.70 -0.91 -0.64
CA ARG A 203 9.98 -2.15 -0.98
C ARG A 203 10.57 -2.84 -2.20
N LEU A 204 10.33 -4.14 -2.31
CA LEU A 204 10.55 -4.92 -3.53
C LEU A 204 9.23 -5.61 -3.89
N ILE A 205 8.71 -5.34 -5.08
CA ILE A 205 7.55 -6.02 -5.63
C ILE A 205 8.03 -7.23 -6.43
N GLN A 206 7.39 -8.37 -6.23
CA GLN A 206 7.60 -9.59 -7.00
C GLN A 206 6.26 -10.11 -7.49
N SER A 207 6.11 -10.34 -8.79
CA SER A 207 4.90 -10.94 -9.36
C SER A 207 5.24 -12.12 -10.26
N THR A 208 4.37 -13.12 -10.26
CA THR A 208 4.48 -14.32 -11.10
C THR A 208 3.30 -14.38 -12.07
N ALA A 209 3.56 -14.32 -13.37
CA ALA A 209 2.49 -14.25 -14.37
C ALA A 209 1.67 -15.55 -14.48
N ALA A 210 2.28 -16.68 -14.16
CA ALA A 210 1.62 -17.98 -14.26
C ALA A 210 0.46 -18.14 -13.26
N ASP A 211 0.52 -17.47 -12.10
CA ASP A 211 -0.52 -17.51 -11.06
C ASP A 211 -1.15 -16.12 -10.79
N GLY A 212 -0.59 -15.05 -11.36
CA GLY A 212 -1.02 -13.67 -11.15
C GLY A 212 -0.79 -13.15 -9.73
N LEU A 213 0.00 -13.85 -8.90
CA LEU A 213 0.23 -13.48 -7.52
C LEU A 213 1.26 -12.35 -7.43
N VAL A 214 0.98 -11.36 -6.59
CA VAL A 214 1.91 -10.29 -6.24
C VAL A 214 2.31 -10.43 -4.78
N ARG A 215 3.61 -10.34 -4.53
CA ARG A 215 4.25 -10.26 -3.22
C ARG A 215 4.95 -8.91 -3.10
N VAL A 216 4.85 -8.28 -1.94
CA VAL A 216 5.53 -7.03 -1.62
C VAL A 216 6.40 -7.26 -0.41
N HIS A 217 7.69 -7.36 -0.65
CA HIS A 217 8.73 -7.48 0.37
C HIS A 217 8.93 -6.12 1.03
N ASN A 218 8.71 -6.07 2.33
CA ASN A 218 8.64 -4.85 3.10
C ASN A 218 9.94 -4.61 3.89
N HIS A 219 10.68 -3.59 3.48
CA HIS A 219 11.92 -3.15 4.11
C HIS A 219 11.89 -1.66 4.47
N GLY A 220 10.72 -1.04 4.47
CA GLY A 220 10.59 0.39 4.71
C GLY A 220 9.28 0.88 5.27
N SER A 221 8.37 -0.01 5.68
CA SER A 221 7.14 0.36 6.36
C SER A 221 6.96 -0.38 7.68
N ASP A 222 6.69 0.33 8.77
CA ASP A 222 6.52 -0.23 10.12
C ASP A 222 5.37 0.40 10.94
N ASP A 223 4.80 1.54 10.51
CA ASP A 223 3.76 2.32 11.24
C ASP A 223 4.14 2.73 12.68
N GLN A 224 5.45 2.72 12.98
CA GLN A 224 5.96 3.09 14.29
C GLN A 224 5.96 4.62 14.44
N PRO A 225 5.55 5.16 15.61
CA PRO A 225 5.72 6.58 15.91
C PRO A 225 7.21 6.96 16.01
N ALA A 226 7.49 8.27 16.04
CA ALA A 226 8.87 8.75 16.00
C ALA A 226 9.57 8.72 17.37
N ASP A 227 8.78 8.72 18.44
CA ASP A 227 9.17 9.02 19.81
C ASP A 227 8.91 7.89 20.81
N GLU A 228 8.21 6.84 20.39
CA GLU A 228 7.99 5.61 21.16
C GLU A 228 8.07 4.38 20.25
N VAL A 229 8.21 3.20 20.86
CA VAL A 229 8.10 1.92 20.16
C VAL A 229 6.82 1.25 20.62
N LEU A 230 5.92 0.98 19.68
CA LEU A 230 4.67 0.28 19.92
C LEU A 230 4.80 -1.19 19.52
N PRO A 231 3.92 -2.07 20.02
CA PRO A 231 3.81 -3.42 19.49
C PRO A 231 3.60 -3.42 17.98
N ASP A 232 4.23 -4.37 17.31
CA ASP A 232 4.19 -4.54 15.87
C ASP A 232 2.74 -4.74 15.37
N ASP A 233 2.28 -3.84 14.50
CA ASP A 233 1.04 -4.05 13.74
C ASP A 233 1.32 -5.00 12.58
N PRO A 234 0.73 -6.21 12.53
CA PRO A 234 0.97 -7.17 11.46
C PRO A 234 0.49 -6.68 10.08
N LEU A 235 -0.28 -5.59 10.01
CA LEU A 235 -0.61 -4.91 8.76
C LEU A 235 0.59 -4.14 8.17
N TYR A 236 1.66 -3.94 8.93
CA TYR A 236 2.85 -3.19 8.51
C TYR A 236 4.17 -3.90 8.81
N SER A 237 4.28 -4.67 9.89
CA SER A 237 5.57 -5.14 10.39
C SER A 237 6.12 -6.38 9.67
N ARG A 238 5.30 -7.13 8.93
CA ARG A 238 5.72 -8.38 8.27
C ARG A 238 6.81 -8.16 7.22
N LEU A 239 7.63 -9.17 6.98
CA LEU A 239 8.70 -9.15 5.97
C LEU A 239 8.13 -9.11 4.55
N ALA A 240 6.96 -9.70 4.33
CA ALA A 240 6.28 -9.69 3.05
C ALA A 240 4.76 -9.67 3.26
N HIS A 241 4.06 -9.05 2.32
CA HIS A 241 2.61 -9.10 2.16
C HIS A 241 2.27 -9.61 0.76
N SER A 242 1.06 -10.11 0.54
CA SER A 242 0.64 -10.56 -0.78
C SER A 242 -0.77 -10.11 -1.14
N THR A 243 -1.15 -10.30 -2.40
CA THR A 243 -2.52 -10.09 -2.87
C THR A 243 -3.44 -11.28 -2.59
N ALA A 244 -2.91 -12.43 -2.17
CA ALA A 244 -3.70 -13.63 -1.90
C ALA A 244 -3.92 -13.91 -0.40
N THR A 245 -3.02 -13.44 0.47
CA THR A 245 -3.04 -13.73 1.91
C THR A 245 -3.04 -12.44 2.71
N GLY A 246 -3.84 -12.40 3.78
CA GLY A 246 -3.77 -11.36 4.81
C GLY A 246 -2.89 -11.79 5.97
N PRO A 247 -2.43 -10.83 6.79
CA PRO A 247 -1.61 -11.15 7.96
C PRO A 247 -2.40 -11.95 9.01
N VAL A 248 -1.65 -12.75 9.77
CA VAL A 248 -2.19 -13.48 10.93
C VAL A 248 -2.22 -12.55 12.15
N PHE A 249 -3.42 -12.39 12.73
CA PHE A 249 -3.66 -11.55 13.91
C PHE A 249 -3.51 -12.30 15.24
N GLU A 250 -3.70 -13.63 15.24
CA GLU A 250 -3.60 -14.48 16.43
C GLU A 250 -2.85 -15.78 16.08
N GLY A 251 -1.99 -16.24 16.98
CA GLY A 251 -1.19 -17.45 16.78
C GLY A 251 0.17 -17.19 16.11
N THR A 252 0.68 -18.17 15.38
CA THR A 252 2.00 -18.08 14.74
C THR A 252 2.01 -17.00 13.67
N ALA A 253 2.88 -16.01 13.85
CA ALA A 253 3.08 -14.94 12.89
C ALA A 253 3.54 -15.48 11.53
N ASP A 254 2.86 -15.06 10.46
CA ASP A 254 3.29 -15.30 9.09
C ASP A 254 4.36 -14.28 8.66
N ASN A 255 5.25 -14.66 7.73
CA ASN A 255 6.25 -13.75 7.16
C ASN A 255 7.05 -12.96 8.23
N HIS A 256 7.40 -13.61 9.34
CA HIS A 256 8.08 -13.00 10.47
C HIS A 256 9.40 -13.72 10.76
N PHE A 257 10.45 -12.94 11.00
CA PHE A 257 11.73 -13.46 11.52
C PHE A 257 11.83 -13.03 12.98
N ALA A 258 11.92 -14.00 13.88
CA ALA A 258 12.05 -13.77 15.31
C ALA A 258 13.31 -14.44 15.84
N LEU A 259 13.93 -13.79 16.83
CA LEU A 259 14.82 -14.43 17.77
C LEU A 259 13.98 -15.01 18.92
N LEU A 260 14.41 -16.15 19.47
CA LEU A 260 13.69 -16.81 20.56
C LEU A 260 14.47 -16.64 21.86
N ASP A 261 13.83 -16.05 22.87
CA ASP A 261 14.32 -16.09 24.25
C ASP A 261 13.40 -17.00 25.08
N GLY A 262 13.81 -18.25 25.25
CA GLY A 262 12.92 -19.30 25.76
C GLY A 262 11.77 -19.59 24.79
N GLU A 263 10.54 -19.35 25.22
CA GLU A 263 9.32 -19.51 24.40
C GLU A 263 8.83 -18.18 23.80
N GLU A 264 9.47 -17.05 24.14
CA GLU A 264 9.07 -15.72 23.67
C GLU A 264 9.77 -15.40 22.35
N ALA A 265 8.97 -15.00 21.35
CA ALA A 265 9.45 -14.60 20.03
C ALA A 265 9.57 -13.07 19.96
N SER A 266 10.72 -12.58 19.51
CA SER A 266 10.94 -11.14 19.35
C SER A 266 10.04 -10.53 18.29
N GLU A 267 9.58 -9.30 18.52
CA GLU A 267 9.01 -8.45 17.47
C GLU A 267 10.10 -7.91 16.54
N ARG A 268 9.69 -7.45 15.36
CA ARG A 268 10.60 -6.82 14.38
C ARG A 268 10.90 -5.38 14.80
N GLY A 269 9.91 -4.67 15.33
CA GLY A 269 10.05 -3.28 15.77
C GLY A 269 10.41 -2.30 14.65
N PRO A 270 10.95 -1.11 14.98
CA PRO A 270 11.24 -0.06 14.01
C PRO A 270 12.25 -0.50 12.93
N ILE A 271 11.88 -0.29 11.68
CA ILE A 271 12.67 -0.64 10.52
C ILE A 271 13.59 0.51 10.13
N ARG A 272 14.87 0.21 9.92
CA ARG A 272 15.82 1.12 9.25
C ARG A 272 16.08 0.60 7.83
N PRO A 273 15.54 1.24 6.78
CA PRO A 273 15.82 0.85 5.40
C PRO A 273 17.33 0.94 5.11
N LEU A 274 17.86 -0.06 4.39
CA LEU A 274 19.23 -0.06 3.86
C LEU A 274 19.25 0.14 2.34
N GLY A 275 18.10 -0.02 1.68
CA GLY A 275 17.89 0.26 0.27
C GLY A 275 16.97 -0.76 -0.38
N ALA A 276 16.52 -0.44 -1.59
CA ALA A 276 15.86 -1.36 -2.50
C ALA A 276 16.30 -1.03 -3.93
N GLY A 277 16.38 -2.04 -4.79
CA GLY A 277 16.85 -1.90 -6.16
C GLY A 277 16.43 -3.10 -7.02
N PRO A 278 16.98 -3.22 -8.24
CA PRO A 278 16.67 -4.33 -9.13
C PRO A 278 17.00 -5.67 -8.46
N GLY A 279 15.99 -6.49 -8.20
CA GLY A 279 16.17 -7.83 -7.62
C GLY A 279 16.43 -7.88 -6.12
N TRP A 280 16.42 -6.76 -5.37
CA TRP A 280 16.77 -6.80 -3.94
C TRP A 280 16.13 -5.68 -3.10
N ALA A 281 15.95 -5.97 -1.80
CA ALA A 281 15.69 -4.96 -0.78
C ALA A 281 16.27 -5.38 0.56
N ALA A 282 16.67 -4.41 1.39
CA ALA A 282 17.28 -4.69 2.68
C ALA A 282 16.88 -3.67 3.75
N SER A 283 16.84 -4.14 4.99
CA SER A 283 16.64 -3.31 6.16
C SER A 283 17.35 -3.87 7.38
N ALA A 284 17.56 -3.02 8.38
CA ALA A 284 18.04 -3.42 9.69
C ALA A 284 16.97 -3.10 10.75
N HIS A 285 16.90 -3.90 11.79
CA HIS A 285 16.07 -3.63 12.97
C HIS A 285 16.77 -4.11 14.24
N ARG A 286 16.25 -3.68 15.39
CA ARG A 286 16.61 -4.23 16.69
C ARG A 286 15.41 -5.02 17.20
N PRO A 287 15.53 -6.35 17.33
CA PRO A 287 14.43 -7.16 17.82
C PRO A 287 14.13 -6.84 19.28
N ASP A 288 12.86 -6.73 19.62
CA ASP A 288 12.38 -6.45 20.98
C ASP A 288 11.37 -7.54 21.41
N PRO A 289 11.76 -8.51 22.25
CA PRO A 289 10.85 -9.51 22.80
C PRO A 289 10.01 -9.01 23.99
N GLY A 290 9.85 -7.70 24.20
CA GLY A 290 9.21 -7.12 25.39
C GLY A 290 10.19 -6.53 26.40
N ALA A 291 11.49 -6.68 26.14
CA ALA A 291 12.60 -5.88 26.64
C ALA A 291 13.77 -5.99 25.64
N GLU A 292 14.44 -4.87 25.31
CA GLU A 292 15.54 -4.84 24.33
C GLU A 292 16.60 -5.92 24.63
N LEU A 293 16.87 -6.83 23.69
CA LEU A 293 18.03 -7.73 23.73
C LEU A 293 19.30 -6.87 23.53
N PRO A 294 20.03 -6.50 24.60
CA PRO A 294 20.97 -5.38 24.51
C PRO A 294 22.11 -5.70 23.55
N GLY A 295 22.33 -4.81 22.58
CA GLY A 295 23.39 -4.98 21.57
C GLY A 295 23.04 -5.94 20.43
N THR A 296 21.82 -6.48 20.39
CA THR A 296 21.36 -7.33 19.28
C THR A 296 20.86 -6.49 18.11
N ALA A 297 21.26 -6.87 16.90
CA ALA A 297 20.78 -6.25 15.67
C ALA A 297 20.61 -7.31 14.59
N VAL A 298 19.55 -7.17 13.79
CA VAL A 298 19.26 -8.04 12.66
C VAL A 298 19.30 -7.21 11.39
N THR A 299 20.05 -7.67 10.40
CA THR A 299 20.00 -7.16 9.03
C THR A 299 19.32 -8.18 8.15
N SER A 300 18.22 -7.80 7.51
CA SER A 300 17.45 -8.65 6.61
C SER A 300 17.65 -8.18 5.17
N LEU A 301 17.89 -9.12 4.27
CA LEU A 301 18.01 -8.93 2.82
C LEU A 301 17.05 -9.90 2.14
N VAL A 302 16.31 -9.41 1.15
CA VAL A 302 15.66 -10.25 0.15
C VAL A 302 16.36 -10.10 -1.20
N LEU A 303 16.56 -11.22 -1.88
CA LEU A 303 16.92 -11.29 -3.29
C LEU A 303 15.79 -12.02 -4.03
N ALA A 304 15.36 -11.52 -5.18
CA ALA A 304 14.32 -12.16 -5.98
C ALA A 304 14.67 -12.15 -7.48
N ASP A 305 14.36 -13.26 -8.16
CA ASP A 305 14.50 -13.43 -9.60
C ASP A 305 13.38 -14.35 -10.12
N GLY A 306 12.50 -13.81 -10.97
CA GLY A 306 11.26 -14.48 -11.37
C GLY A 306 10.43 -14.94 -10.16
N ALA A 307 10.15 -16.23 -10.08
CA ALA A 307 9.44 -16.86 -8.96
C ALA A 307 10.33 -17.23 -7.76
N LEU A 308 11.66 -17.12 -7.88
CA LEU A 308 12.59 -17.47 -6.81
C LEU A 308 12.80 -16.27 -5.89
N GLU A 309 12.81 -16.53 -4.59
CA GLU A 309 13.18 -15.54 -3.56
C GLU A 309 14.09 -16.18 -2.51
N VAL A 310 15.03 -15.38 -2.00
CA VAL A 310 15.95 -15.76 -0.92
C VAL A 310 15.91 -14.69 0.15
N HIS A 311 15.56 -15.11 1.36
CA HIS A 311 15.61 -14.27 2.55
C HIS A 311 16.86 -14.62 3.35
N ALA A 312 17.71 -13.62 3.58
CA ALA A 312 18.93 -13.76 4.36
C ALA A 312 18.89 -12.83 5.56
N HIS A 313 19.17 -13.36 6.75
CA HIS A 313 19.16 -12.62 8.01
C HIS A 313 20.53 -12.74 8.67
N LEU A 314 21.18 -11.61 8.90
CA LEU A 314 22.41 -11.52 9.67
C LEU A 314 22.09 -11.04 11.08
N VAL A 315 22.22 -11.93 12.06
CA VAL A 315 22.07 -11.64 13.48
C VAL A 315 23.44 -11.29 14.06
N ARG A 316 23.51 -10.18 14.82
CA ARG A 316 24.72 -9.74 15.54
C ARG A 316 24.37 -9.46 16.98
N GLY A 317 25.25 -9.80 17.90
CA GLY A 317 25.11 -9.48 19.32
C GLY A 317 24.16 -10.37 20.12
N ALA A 318 23.47 -11.32 19.48
CA ALA A 318 22.64 -12.31 20.17
C ALA A 318 23.51 -13.31 20.95
N ALA A 319 22.99 -13.79 22.08
CA ALA A 319 23.62 -14.85 22.84
C ALA A 319 23.60 -16.18 22.05
N ALA A 320 24.56 -17.06 22.33
CA ALA A 320 24.56 -18.38 21.72
C ALA A 320 23.34 -19.20 22.20
N GLY A 321 22.54 -19.70 21.26
CA GLY A 321 21.33 -20.48 21.55
C GLY A 321 20.02 -19.68 21.50
N THR A 322 20.11 -18.37 21.23
CA THR A 322 18.98 -17.50 20.83
C THR A 322 18.55 -17.75 19.39
#